data_AF-A0A844A5M3-F1
#
_entry.id   AF-A0A844A5M3-F1
#
_cell.length_a   1.000
_cell.length_b   1.000
_cell.length_c   1.000
_cell.angle_alpha   90.00
_cell.angle_beta   90.00
_cell.angle_gamma   90.00
#
_symmetry.space_group_name_H-M   'P 1'
#
loop_
_entity.id
_entity.type
_entity.pdbx_description
1 polymer ?
#
loop_
_entity_poly.entity_id
_entity_poly.type
_entity_poly.pdbx_seq_one_letter_code
_entity_poly.pdbx_strand_id
1 'polypeptide(L)'
;MARKNLIGISDSPAAPLDGERPAVERPIAGVSPGHRTNALVGGITRSLSNITQKVERAEELERQLAQGQAIVELDPSLIDASFIIDRLGVTPEAQAALVQQIRDHGQQVPILVRPHPGVEHRYQVAYGHRRLAALREIGGKVRAVVRELSDEQLVISQGQENNARTDLSYVERALFAARLEDRGFSRETIMSALGVDKAALSKMISVVRRLPVEVIEAIGAAPSFGRRRWMELADRLENDGRRTKALTYIRQGPFTEMDSDRRFEKLFIFLAEARGRARAEAWLAPDRTRPVRIRDNDTETTLAFNKTAAPGFAEFVRQRLEALYLEYQQETGD
;
A
#
# COMPACT_ATOMS: atom_id res chain seq x y z
N MET A 1 29.18 -55.37 29.99
CA MET A 1 28.66 -54.42 31.00
C MET A 1 27.30 -53.94 30.50
N ALA A 2 26.24 -54.50 31.06
CA ALA A 2 24.85 -54.32 30.67
C ALA A 2 24.09 -53.54 31.75
N ARG A 3 23.14 -52.67 31.36
CA ARG A 3 21.86 -52.34 32.03
C ARG A 3 20.94 -51.74 30.94
N LYS A 4 19.84 -52.34 30.43
CA LYS A 4 18.67 -53.09 30.94
C LYS A 4 17.45 -52.18 31.21
N ASN A 5 16.56 -52.16 30.20
CA ASN A 5 15.07 -52.11 30.12
C ASN A 5 14.20 -51.39 31.17
N LEU A 6 13.19 -50.63 30.68
CA LEU A 6 11.77 -50.63 31.12
C LEU A 6 10.92 -49.76 30.12
N ILE A 7 10.26 -50.31 29.08
CA ILE A 7 8.85 -50.80 28.95
C ILE A 7 7.76 -49.93 29.57
N GLY A 8 6.79 -49.51 28.73
CA GLY A 8 5.48 -48.99 29.13
C GLY A 8 4.65 -48.44 27.95
N ILE A 9 4.19 -49.32 27.04
CA ILE A 9 3.16 -49.05 26.01
C ILE A 9 1.87 -49.72 26.49
N SER A 10 0.72 -49.04 26.43
CA SER A 10 -0.59 -49.72 26.50
C SER A 10 -1.62 -49.06 25.59
N ASP A 11 -2.00 -49.82 24.56
CA ASP A 11 -3.18 -49.65 23.72
C ASP A 11 -4.46 -50.04 24.48
N SER A 12 -5.56 -49.33 24.19
CA SER A 12 -6.95 -49.83 24.26
C SER A 12 -7.22 -50.68 23.00
N PRO A 13 -8.16 -51.66 22.94
CA PRO A 13 -9.58 -51.49 23.32
C PRO A 13 -10.33 -52.77 23.79
N ALA A 14 -11.57 -52.62 24.30
CA ALA A 14 -12.72 -53.51 24.05
C ALA A 14 -13.92 -53.19 24.97
N ALA A 15 -15.11 -53.13 24.38
CA ALA A 15 -16.42 -53.43 24.99
C ALA A 15 -16.95 -54.72 24.32
N PRO A 16 -18.10 -55.34 24.66
CA PRO A 16 -19.05 -55.09 25.77
C PRO A 16 -19.40 -56.40 26.55
N LEU A 17 -20.27 -56.32 27.57
CA LEU A 17 -21.01 -57.49 28.08
C LEU A 17 -22.49 -57.16 28.28
N ASP A 18 -23.31 -57.95 27.59
CA ASP A 18 -24.75 -58.14 27.77
C ASP A 18 -25.05 -58.87 29.09
N GLY A 19 -26.25 -58.63 29.65
CA GLY A 19 -26.90 -59.63 30.51
C GLY A 19 -27.92 -59.07 31.50
N GLU A 20 -29.17 -58.88 31.07
CA GLU A 20 -30.35 -59.44 31.74
C GLU A 20 -31.63 -59.22 30.90
N ARG A 21 -32.36 -60.31 30.64
CA ARG A 21 -33.74 -60.38 30.10
C ARG A 21 -34.53 -61.29 31.08
N PRO A 22 -35.86 -61.44 30.94
CA PRO A 22 -36.92 -60.42 30.92
C PRO A 22 -38.04 -60.79 31.94
N ALA A 23 -39.00 -59.90 32.20
CA ALA A 23 -40.31 -60.30 32.74
C ALA A 23 -41.41 -59.91 31.75
N VAL A 24 -42.06 -60.94 31.23
CA VAL A 24 -43.26 -60.86 30.38
C VAL A 24 -44.46 -60.69 31.28
N GLU A 25 -45.32 -59.71 31.03
CA GLU A 25 -46.74 -59.81 31.30
C GLU A 25 -47.54 -58.84 30.40
N ARG A 26 -48.42 -59.41 29.59
CA ARG A 26 -49.58 -58.79 28.94
C ARG A 26 -50.81 -59.60 29.41
N PRO A 27 -52.05 -59.15 29.20
CA PRO A 27 -52.65 -57.82 29.40
C PRO A 27 -53.99 -57.92 30.17
N ILE A 28 -54.56 -56.81 30.67
CA ILE A 28 -56.02 -56.71 30.87
C ILE A 28 -56.52 -55.38 30.32
N ALA A 29 -57.52 -55.48 29.46
CA ALA A 29 -58.21 -54.38 28.81
C ALA A 29 -59.35 -53.84 29.68
N GLY A 30 -59.57 -52.52 29.58
CA GLY A 30 -60.84 -51.88 29.85
C GLY A 30 -60.96 -51.21 31.22
N VAL A 31 -60.86 -49.87 31.23
CA VAL A 31 -61.84 -48.90 31.79
C VAL A 31 -61.16 -47.53 31.78
N SER A 32 -61.67 -46.60 30.95
CA SER A 32 -61.45 -45.16 31.16
C SER A 32 -62.43 -44.65 32.22
N PRO A 33 -62.06 -43.62 32.99
CA PRO A 33 -62.72 -42.34 32.72
C PRO A 33 -61.83 -41.09 32.88
N GLY A 34 -61.93 -40.22 31.87
CA GLY A 34 -62.07 -38.76 31.98
C GLY A 34 -61.15 -37.95 32.88
N HIS A 35 -60.26 -37.18 32.24
CA HIS A 35 -60.06 -35.78 32.65
C HIS A 35 -59.84 -34.90 31.41
N ARG A 36 -60.86 -34.09 31.09
CA ARG A 36 -60.71 -32.92 30.21
C ARG A 36 -60.19 -31.78 31.08
N THR A 37 -58.99 -31.28 30.80
CA THR A 37 -58.60 -29.91 31.17
C THR A 37 -57.97 -29.21 29.98
N ASN A 38 -58.48 -28.00 29.75
CA ASN A 38 -58.18 -27.10 28.66
C ASN A 38 -56.68 -26.81 28.52
N ALA A 39 -56.06 -27.22 27.40
CA ALA A 39 -54.74 -26.77 26.99
C ALA A 39 -54.88 -25.79 25.82
N LEU A 40 -55.18 -24.52 26.12
CA LEU A 40 -55.26 -23.43 25.14
C LEU A 40 -54.25 -22.29 25.39
N VAL A 41 -53.30 -22.45 26.32
CA VAL A 41 -52.33 -21.38 26.69
C VAL A 41 -50.85 -21.80 26.47
N GLY A 42 -50.60 -22.83 25.66
CA GLY A 42 -49.24 -23.31 25.36
C GLY A 42 -48.64 -22.87 24.02
N GLY A 43 -49.46 -22.31 23.13
CA GLY A 43 -49.02 -21.92 21.78
C GLY A 43 -48.24 -20.60 21.73
N ILE A 44 -48.65 -19.63 22.55
CA ILE A 44 -48.05 -18.29 22.56
C ILE A 44 -46.72 -18.28 23.31
N THR A 45 -46.58 -19.01 24.41
CA THR A 45 -45.33 -19.10 25.18
C THR A 45 -44.23 -19.80 24.41
N ARG A 46 -44.53 -20.90 23.69
CA ARG A 46 -43.55 -21.54 22.78
C ARG A 46 -43.19 -20.65 21.61
N SER A 47 -44.13 -19.87 21.07
CA SER A 47 -43.85 -18.94 19.99
C SER A 47 -42.93 -17.79 20.44
N LEU A 48 -43.16 -17.24 21.64
CA LEU A 48 -42.28 -16.22 22.21
C LEU A 48 -40.88 -16.77 22.52
N SER A 49 -40.77 -17.97 23.11
CA SER A 49 -39.49 -18.64 23.35
C SER A 49 -38.73 -18.98 22.07
N ASN A 50 -39.43 -19.36 21.00
CA ASN A 50 -38.81 -19.61 19.69
C ASN A 50 -38.34 -18.31 19.03
N ILE A 51 -39.04 -17.19 19.25
CA ILE A 51 -38.64 -15.88 18.73
C ILE A 51 -37.41 -15.38 19.48
N THR A 52 -37.38 -15.45 20.81
CA THR A 52 -36.19 -15.06 21.59
C THR A 52 -34.99 -15.92 21.26
N GLN A 53 -35.13 -17.25 21.16
CA GLN A 53 -34.02 -18.11 20.72
C GLN A 53 -33.50 -17.78 19.31
N LYS A 54 -34.38 -17.39 18.38
CA LYS A 54 -33.96 -16.97 17.04
C LYS A 54 -33.21 -15.64 17.06
N VAL A 55 -33.65 -14.68 17.87
CA VAL A 55 -32.99 -13.39 18.05
C VAL A 55 -31.62 -13.58 18.70
N GLU A 56 -31.53 -14.33 19.80
CA GLU A 56 -30.26 -14.65 20.47
C GLU A 56 -29.29 -15.38 19.54
N ARG A 57 -29.79 -16.33 18.73
CA ARG A 57 -28.97 -17.04 17.75
C ARG A 57 -28.53 -16.15 16.59
N ALA A 58 -29.33 -15.16 16.21
CA ALA A 58 -28.93 -14.15 15.23
C ALA A 58 -27.85 -13.23 15.81
N GLU A 59 -27.98 -12.77 17.04
CA GLU A 59 -26.97 -11.96 17.75
C GLU A 59 -25.66 -12.73 17.99
N GLU A 60 -25.74 -14.03 18.26
CA GLU A 60 -24.58 -14.91 18.38
C GLU A 60 -23.86 -15.06 17.03
N LEU A 61 -24.61 -15.28 15.95
CA LEU A 61 -24.06 -15.33 14.59
C LEU A 61 -23.45 -13.97 14.21
N GLU A 62 -24.10 -12.86 14.51
CA GLU A 62 -23.58 -11.51 14.32
C GLU A 62 -22.30 -11.27 15.11
N ARG A 63 -22.20 -11.76 16.35
CA ARG A 63 -20.96 -11.70 17.13
C ARG A 63 -19.86 -12.58 16.57
N GLN A 64 -20.15 -13.80 16.14
CA GLN A 64 -19.18 -14.69 15.50
C GLN A 64 -18.69 -14.12 14.17
N LEU A 65 -19.58 -13.48 13.42
CA LEU A 65 -19.22 -12.66 12.26
C LEU A 65 -18.32 -11.52 12.68
N ALA A 66 -18.70 -10.69 13.65
CA ALA A 66 -17.90 -9.55 14.12
C ALA A 66 -16.50 -9.94 14.66
N GLN A 67 -16.36 -11.14 15.24
CA GLN A 67 -15.08 -11.70 15.70
C GLN A 67 -14.24 -12.32 14.56
N GLY A 68 -14.74 -12.31 13.32
CA GLY A 68 -14.05 -12.85 12.14
C GLY A 68 -14.00 -14.37 12.08
N GLN A 69 -14.90 -15.08 12.78
CA GLN A 69 -14.91 -16.54 12.88
C GLN A 69 -15.73 -17.22 11.77
N ALA A 70 -16.52 -16.46 11.01
CA ALA A 70 -17.34 -16.99 9.92
C ALA A 70 -17.04 -16.31 8.58
N ILE A 71 -16.84 -17.14 7.54
CA ILE A 71 -16.71 -16.69 6.16
C ILE A 71 -18.12 -16.58 5.57
N VAL A 72 -18.46 -15.41 5.03
CA VAL A 72 -19.73 -15.14 4.35
C VAL A 72 -19.53 -14.90 2.86
N GLU A 73 -20.58 -15.07 2.09
CA GLU A 73 -20.62 -14.73 0.67
C GLU A 73 -21.35 -13.40 0.46
N LEU A 74 -20.62 -12.41 -0.03
CA LEU A 74 -21.13 -11.06 -0.28
C LEU A 74 -21.23 -10.78 -1.77
N ASP A 75 -22.14 -9.89 -2.14
CA ASP A 75 -22.15 -9.35 -3.49
C ASP A 75 -20.99 -8.34 -3.67
N PRO A 76 -20.15 -8.45 -4.73
CA PRO A 76 -19.07 -7.49 -4.98
C PRO A 76 -19.53 -6.04 -5.13
N SER A 77 -20.79 -5.80 -5.49
CA SER A 77 -21.40 -4.46 -5.61
C SER A 77 -21.64 -3.78 -4.26
N LEU A 78 -21.79 -4.57 -3.18
CA LEU A 78 -22.02 -4.05 -1.83
C LEU A 78 -20.73 -3.65 -1.11
N ILE A 79 -19.57 -3.93 -1.70
CA ILE A 79 -18.25 -3.70 -1.10
C ILE A 79 -17.62 -2.45 -1.71
N ASP A 80 -17.25 -1.46 -0.91
CA ASP A 80 -16.50 -0.28 -1.33
C ASP A 80 -15.00 -0.48 -1.12
N ALA A 81 -14.20 0.24 -1.92
CA ALA A 81 -12.75 0.26 -1.77
C ALA A 81 -12.33 0.89 -0.44
N SER A 82 -11.13 0.53 0.06
CA SER A 82 -10.51 1.27 1.15
C SER A 82 -10.34 2.74 0.78
N PHE A 83 -10.50 3.62 1.77
CA PHE A 83 -10.24 5.04 1.61
C PHE A 83 -8.75 5.34 1.38
N ILE A 84 -7.86 4.35 1.52
CA ILE A 84 -6.41 4.50 1.28
C ILE A 84 -5.93 3.50 0.26
N ILE A 85 -5.36 4.04 -0.81
CA ILE A 85 -4.66 3.28 -1.85
C ILE A 85 -3.24 2.99 -1.35
N ASP A 86 -2.91 1.69 -1.26
CA ASP A 86 -1.65 1.15 -0.76
C ASP A 86 -0.65 0.74 -1.85
N ARG A 87 -1.10 0.60 -3.11
CA ARG A 87 -0.28 0.17 -4.26
C ARG A 87 -0.32 1.17 -5.42
N LEU A 88 0.81 1.34 -6.09
CA LEU A 88 0.98 2.24 -7.24
C LEU A 88 0.73 1.50 -8.57
N GLY A 89 -0.47 0.92 -8.68
CA GLY A 89 -0.91 0.16 -9.85
C GLY A 89 -0.53 -1.32 -9.80
N VAL A 90 -1.27 -2.12 -10.56
CA VAL A 90 -1.03 -3.56 -10.76
C VAL A 90 -0.87 -3.76 -12.26
N THR A 91 0.11 -4.53 -12.68
CA THR A 91 0.29 -4.80 -14.10
C THR A 91 -0.93 -5.57 -14.64
N PRO A 92 -1.46 -5.22 -15.82
CA PRO A 92 -2.62 -5.91 -16.39
C PRO A 92 -2.42 -7.43 -16.47
N GLU A 93 -1.19 -7.88 -16.73
CA GLU A 93 -0.81 -9.29 -16.81
C GLU A 93 -0.95 -9.98 -15.44
N ALA A 94 -0.50 -9.35 -14.36
CA ALA A 94 -0.62 -9.90 -13.01
C ALA A 94 -2.07 -9.94 -12.54
N GLN A 95 -2.91 -9.01 -13.00
CA GLN A 95 -4.34 -9.04 -12.73
C GLN A 95 -5.04 -10.15 -13.53
N ALA A 96 -4.74 -10.27 -14.83
CA ALA A 96 -5.29 -11.31 -15.70
C ALA A 96 -4.94 -12.72 -15.21
N ALA A 97 -3.70 -12.93 -14.75
CA ALA A 97 -3.28 -14.20 -14.15
C ALA A 97 -4.11 -14.55 -12.91
N LEU A 98 -4.39 -13.56 -12.03
CA LEU A 98 -5.22 -13.77 -10.84
C LEU A 98 -6.67 -14.07 -11.21
N VAL A 99 -7.22 -13.38 -12.21
CA VAL A 99 -8.57 -13.64 -12.74
C VAL A 99 -8.67 -15.09 -13.22
N GLN A 100 -7.71 -15.54 -14.02
CA GLN A 100 -7.72 -16.91 -14.54
C GLN A 100 -7.62 -17.95 -13.41
N GLN A 101 -6.72 -17.72 -12.44
CA GLN A 101 -6.59 -18.60 -11.27
C GLN A 101 -7.90 -18.70 -10.47
N ILE A 102 -8.63 -17.60 -10.30
CA ILE A 102 -9.91 -17.59 -9.58
C ILE A 102 -11.01 -18.26 -10.41
N ARG A 103 -10.99 -18.17 -11.74
CA ARG A 103 -11.91 -18.92 -12.60
C ARG A 103 -11.69 -20.43 -12.48
N ASP A 104 -10.43 -20.86 -12.49
CA ASP A 104 -10.07 -22.29 -12.52
C ASP A 104 -10.26 -22.97 -11.17
N HIS A 105 -9.96 -22.26 -10.07
CA HIS A 105 -9.92 -22.85 -8.73
C HIS A 105 -10.87 -22.19 -7.72
N GLY A 106 -11.64 -21.19 -8.13
CA GLY A 106 -12.47 -20.40 -7.23
C GLY A 106 -11.66 -19.51 -6.27
N GLN A 107 -12.38 -18.82 -5.39
CA GLN A 107 -11.75 -18.00 -4.36
C GLN A 107 -11.24 -18.87 -3.19
N GLN A 108 -9.93 -19.09 -3.15
CA GLN A 108 -9.27 -19.87 -2.09
C GLN A 108 -9.15 -19.10 -0.76
N VAL A 109 -8.69 -17.84 -0.83
CA VAL A 109 -8.47 -17.00 0.35
C VAL A 109 -9.54 -15.91 0.43
N PRO A 110 -10.29 -15.79 1.54
CA PRO A 110 -11.30 -14.75 1.71
C PRO A 110 -10.67 -13.35 1.72
N ILE A 111 -11.47 -12.32 1.48
CA ILE A 111 -11.08 -10.93 1.74
C ILE A 111 -11.50 -10.53 3.15
N LEU A 112 -10.87 -9.51 3.75
CA LEU A 112 -11.35 -8.92 5.00
C LEU A 112 -12.09 -7.64 4.68
N VAL A 113 -13.31 -7.52 5.20
CA VAL A 113 -14.13 -6.33 5.10
C VAL A 113 -14.60 -5.91 6.49
N ARG A 114 -14.94 -4.63 6.63
CA ARG A 114 -15.74 -4.12 7.75
C ARG A 114 -17.07 -3.58 7.25
N PRO A 115 -18.10 -3.47 8.09
CA PRO A 115 -19.28 -2.66 7.75
C PRO A 115 -18.87 -1.21 7.44
N HIS A 116 -19.53 -0.59 6.47
CA HIS A 116 -19.20 0.77 6.06
C HIS A 116 -19.67 1.75 7.14
N PRO A 117 -18.79 2.61 7.69
CA PRO A 117 -19.13 3.44 8.86
C PRO A 117 -20.21 4.50 8.58
N GLY A 118 -20.37 4.91 7.33
CA GLY A 118 -21.33 5.94 6.92
C GLY A 118 -22.48 5.47 6.00
N VAL A 119 -22.56 4.18 5.67
CA VAL A 119 -23.59 3.68 4.73
C VAL A 119 -24.07 2.32 5.18
N GLU A 120 -25.33 2.23 5.58
CA GLU A 120 -25.94 0.98 6.02
C GLU A 120 -25.92 -0.08 4.92
N HIS A 121 -25.79 -1.35 5.34
CA HIS A 121 -25.76 -2.53 4.46
C HIS A 121 -24.66 -2.55 3.39
N ARG A 122 -23.66 -1.68 3.50
CA ARG A 122 -22.44 -1.72 2.68
C ARG A 122 -21.25 -2.12 3.52
N TYR A 123 -20.23 -2.61 2.83
CA TYR A 123 -18.97 -3.04 3.43
C TYR A 123 -17.83 -2.24 2.83
N GLN A 124 -16.74 -2.11 3.58
CA GLN A 124 -15.50 -1.54 3.09
C GLN A 124 -14.39 -2.59 3.18
N VAL A 125 -13.64 -2.79 2.11
CA VAL A 125 -12.53 -3.75 2.10
C VAL A 125 -11.35 -3.20 2.92
N ALA A 126 -10.84 -4.03 3.83
CA ALA A 126 -9.61 -3.78 4.56
C ALA A 126 -8.39 -4.34 3.78
N TYR A 127 -8.47 -5.58 3.31
CA TYR A 127 -7.47 -6.16 2.42
C TYR A 127 -8.08 -7.10 1.38
N GLY A 128 -7.31 -7.40 0.32
CA GLY A 128 -7.76 -8.24 -0.78
C GLY A 128 -8.33 -7.46 -1.97
N HIS A 129 -7.95 -6.20 -2.13
CA HIS A 129 -8.37 -5.31 -3.22
C HIS A 129 -8.27 -5.94 -4.62
N ARG A 130 -7.13 -6.57 -4.95
CA ARG A 130 -6.92 -7.24 -6.26
C ARG A 130 -7.90 -8.39 -6.50
N ARG A 131 -8.23 -9.13 -5.44
CA ARG A 131 -9.16 -10.25 -5.47
C ARG A 131 -10.60 -9.77 -5.63
N LEU A 132 -10.98 -8.69 -4.94
CA LEU A 132 -12.27 -8.04 -5.15
C LEU A 132 -12.41 -7.54 -6.60
N ALA A 133 -11.36 -6.92 -7.16
CA ALA A 133 -11.36 -6.49 -8.55
C ALA A 133 -11.49 -7.67 -9.53
N ALA A 134 -10.77 -8.78 -9.30
CA ALA A 134 -10.87 -9.97 -10.13
C ALA A 134 -12.27 -10.62 -10.05
N LEU A 135 -12.87 -10.71 -8.86
CA LEU A 135 -14.21 -11.28 -8.68
C LEU A 135 -15.30 -10.41 -9.30
N ARG A 136 -15.13 -9.08 -9.32
CA ARG A 136 -16.00 -8.17 -10.08
C ARG A 136 -15.94 -8.43 -11.58
N GLU A 137 -14.76 -8.71 -12.10
CA GLU A 137 -14.56 -9.00 -13.53
C GLU A 137 -15.14 -10.37 -13.92
N ILE A 138 -14.98 -11.38 -13.05
CA ILE A 138 -15.49 -12.73 -13.30
C ILE A 138 -17.02 -12.77 -13.20
N GLY A 139 -17.59 -12.01 -12.26
CA GLY A 139 -19.00 -12.12 -11.88
C GLY A 139 -19.22 -13.30 -10.92
N GLY A 140 -19.73 -13.01 -9.72
CA GLY A 140 -19.96 -14.02 -8.69
C GLY A 140 -19.99 -13.42 -7.29
N LYS A 141 -20.25 -14.25 -6.28
CA LYS A 141 -20.17 -13.84 -4.88
C LYS A 141 -18.71 -13.84 -4.40
N VAL A 142 -18.42 -12.99 -3.41
CA VAL A 142 -17.11 -12.85 -2.79
C VAL A 142 -17.14 -13.49 -1.41
N ARG A 143 -16.25 -14.44 -1.17
CA ARG A 143 -15.98 -14.96 0.17
C ARG A 143 -15.24 -13.90 0.98
N ALA A 144 -15.86 -13.44 2.05
CA ALA A 144 -15.36 -12.39 2.91
C ALA A 144 -15.45 -12.78 4.38
N VAL A 145 -14.48 -12.34 5.16
CA VAL A 145 -14.57 -12.25 6.62
C VAL A 145 -15.02 -10.84 6.93
N VAL A 146 -16.16 -10.70 7.60
CA VAL A 146 -16.63 -9.40 8.11
C VAL A 146 -16.01 -9.21 9.49
N ARG A 147 -15.51 -8.01 9.81
CA ARG A 147 -15.00 -7.70 11.14
C ARG A 147 -15.31 -6.25 11.48
N GLU A 148 -15.74 -5.99 12.70
CA GLU A 148 -15.87 -4.63 13.21
C GLU A 148 -14.47 -4.03 13.40
N LEU A 149 -14.16 -2.98 12.64
CA LEU A 149 -12.84 -2.34 12.63
C LEU A 149 -13.01 -0.82 12.65
N SER A 150 -12.33 -0.17 13.60
CA SER A 150 -12.10 1.28 13.53
C SER A 150 -11.25 1.64 12.31
N ASP A 151 -11.20 2.93 11.95
CA ASP A 151 -10.36 3.40 10.85
C ASP A 151 -8.88 3.05 11.07
N GLU A 152 -8.40 3.18 12.31
CA GLU A 152 -7.04 2.82 12.69
C GLU A 152 -6.79 1.31 12.54
N GLN A 153 -7.72 0.49 13.00
CA GLN A 153 -7.61 -0.97 12.91
C GLN A 153 -7.68 -1.46 11.45
N LEU A 154 -8.49 -0.82 10.61
CA LEU A 154 -8.55 -1.11 9.18
C LEU A 154 -7.19 -0.83 8.53
N VAL A 155 -6.62 0.35 8.79
CA VAL A 155 -5.30 0.74 8.26
C VAL A 155 -4.20 -0.22 8.71
N ILE A 156 -4.19 -0.58 10.00
CA ILE A 156 -3.21 -1.53 10.54
C ILE A 156 -3.36 -2.89 9.84
N SER A 157 -4.60 -3.39 9.71
CA SER A 157 -4.87 -4.67 9.06
C SER A 157 -4.45 -4.66 7.59
N GLN A 158 -4.72 -3.57 6.88
CA GLN A 158 -4.33 -3.38 5.48
C GLN A 158 -2.79 -3.34 5.33
N GLY A 159 -2.11 -2.58 6.18
CA GLY A 159 -0.65 -2.45 6.14
C GLY A 159 0.07 -3.76 6.48
N GLN A 160 -0.37 -4.46 7.51
CA GLN A 160 0.21 -5.73 7.95
C GLN A 160 0.12 -6.82 6.90
N GLU A 161 -1.04 -6.95 6.23
CA GLU A 161 -1.21 -7.92 5.15
C GLU A 161 -0.27 -7.67 3.97
N ASN A 162 0.02 -6.40 3.67
CA ASN A 162 0.97 -6.06 2.62
C ASN A 162 2.44 -6.29 3.03
N ASN A 163 2.81 -5.98 4.27
CA ASN A 163 4.17 -6.23 4.76
C ASN A 163 4.48 -7.73 4.82
N ALA A 164 3.51 -8.55 5.25
CA ALA A 164 3.66 -10.00 5.35
C ALA A 164 3.98 -10.66 4.00
N ARG A 165 3.60 -10.02 2.89
CA ARG A 165 3.86 -10.52 1.53
C ARG A 165 5.22 -10.07 0.98
N THR A 166 5.95 -9.17 1.63
CA THR A 166 7.20 -8.56 1.10
C THR A 166 7.05 -7.88 -0.27
N ASP A 167 5.81 -7.55 -0.67
CA ASP A 167 5.49 -7.15 -2.04
C ASP A 167 5.61 -5.64 -2.31
N LEU A 168 5.59 -4.80 -1.27
CA LEU A 168 5.56 -3.34 -1.46
C LEU A 168 6.97 -2.78 -1.64
N SER A 169 7.13 -2.00 -2.71
CA SER A 169 8.33 -1.20 -2.94
C SER A 169 8.54 -0.14 -1.86
N TYR A 170 9.76 0.39 -1.77
CA TYR A 170 10.07 1.46 -0.81
C TYR A 170 9.15 2.67 -0.98
N VAL A 171 8.89 3.09 -2.22
CA VAL A 171 8.10 4.28 -2.49
C VAL A 171 6.61 4.07 -2.20
N GLU A 172 6.05 2.88 -2.43
CA GLU A 172 4.67 2.57 -2.07
C GLU A 172 4.47 2.65 -0.56
N ARG A 173 5.38 2.06 0.22
CA ARG A 173 5.32 2.15 1.69
C ARG A 173 5.44 3.59 2.18
N ALA A 174 6.32 4.37 1.55
CA ALA A 174 6.51 5.77 1.90
C ALA A 174 5.31 6.64 1.53
N LEU A 175 4.70 6.40 0.38
CA LEU A 175 3.51 7.12 -0.07
C LEU A 175 2.28 6.76 0.78
N PHE A 176 2.15 5.48 1.15
CA PHE A 176 1.12 5.03 2.09
C PHE A 176 1.28 5.73 3.45
N ALA A 177 2.50 5.82 3.99
CA ALA A 177 2.79 6.57 5.21
C ALA A 177 2.37 8.04 5.11
N ALA A 178 2.76 8.72 4.01
CA ALA A 178 2.43 10.13 3.82
C ALA A 178 0.92 10.37 3.70
N ARG A 179 0.21 9.53 2.92
CA ARG A 179 -1.25 9.60 2.77
C ARG A 179 -2.02 9.33 4.06
N LEU A 180 -1.46 8.53 4.97
CA LEU A 180 -2.01 8.31 6.29
C LEU A 180 -1.80 9.52 7.20
N GLU A 181 -0.59 10.09 7.19
CA GLU A 181 -0.28 11.30 7.95
C GLU A 181 -1.17 12.48 7.49
N ASP A 182 -1.39 12.63 6.17
CA ASP A 182 -2.29 13.65 5.59
C ASP A 182 -3.75 13.49 6.03
N ARG A 183 -4.17 12.27 6.35
CA ARG A 183 -5.50 11.99 6.88
C ARG A 183 -5.59 12.11 8.41
N GLY A 184 -4.52 12.51 9.06
CA GLY A 184 -4.48 12.73 10.51
C GLY A 184 -4.25 11.47 11.35
N PHE A 185 -3.86 10.35 10.76
CA PHE A 185 -3.50 9.16 11.55
C PHE A 185 -2.22 9.41 12.36
N SER A 186 -2.20 8.89 13.59
CA SER A 186 -1.04 9.00 14.46
C SER A 186 0.18 8.29 13.87
N ARG A 187 1.38 8.78 14.15
CA ARG A 187 2.62 8.11 13.72
C ARG A 187 2.76 6.71 14.33
N GLU A 188 2.20 6.45 15.51
CA GLU A 188 2.17 5.13 16.14
C GLU A 188 1.32 4.15 15.31
N THR A 189 0.13 4.56 14.88
CA THR A 189 -0.74 3.77 14.00
C THR A 189 -0.03 3.45 12.68
N ILE A 190 0.66 4.43 12.08
CA ILE A 190 1.39 4.25 10.82
C ILE A 190 2.58 3.30 11.00
N MET A 191 3.34 3.45 12.08
CA MET A 191 4.45 2.53 12.43
C MET A 191 3.95 1.10 12.62
N SER A 192 2.82 0.94 13.32
CA SER A 192 2.16 -0.35 13.50
C SER A 192 1.71 -0.93 12.16
N ALA A 193 1.08 -0.14 11.29
CA ALA A 193 0.66 -0.60 9.96
C ALA A 193 1.84 -1.01 9.06
N LEU A 194 2.98 -0.33 9.14
CA LEU A 194 4.15 -0.55 8.28
C LEU A 194 5.22 -1.48 8.87
N GLY A 195 5.10 -1.84 10.16
CA GLY A 195 6.11 -2.61 10.88
C GLY A 195 7.48 -1.92 10.91
N VAL A 196 7.52 -0.60 11.11
CA VAL A 196 8.76 0.20 11.09
C VAL A 196 8.95 1.03 12.35
N ASP A 197 10.21 1.34 12.64
CA ASP A 197 10.55 2.29 13.69
C ASP A 197 10.29 3.76 13.29
N LYS A 198 10.35 4.66 14.29
CA LYS A 198 10.12 6.10 14.15
C LYS A 198 11.10 6.78 13.17
N ALA A 199 12.35 6.33 13.14
CA ALA A 199 13.39 6.92 12.28
C ALA A 199 13.19 6.51 10.82
N ALA A 200 12.82 5.25 10.57
CA ALA A 200 12.46 4.73 9.26
C ALA A 200 11.21 5.44 8.72
N LEU A 201 10.16 5.58 9.54
CA LEU A 201 8.95 6.31 9.15
C LEU A 201 9.25 7.75 8.76
N SER A 202 10.03 8.46 9.59
CA SER A 202 10.38 9.86 9.32
C SER A 202 11.16 10.02 8.00
N LYS A 203 12.08 9.09 7.70
CA LYS A 203 12.83 9.09 6.43
C LYS A 203 11.93 8.80 5.23
N MET A 204 10.98 7.87 5.36
CA MET A 204 10.00 7.55 4.31
C MET A 204 9.16 8.79 3.94
N ILE A 205 8.54 9.41 4.94
CA ILE A 205 7.70 10.59 4.74
C ILE A 205 8.53 11.73 4.12
N SER A 206 9.73 11.99 4.66
CA SER A 206 10.61 13.06 4.15
C SER A 206 10.93 12.92 2.66
N VAL A 207 11.16 11.71 2.15
CA VAL A 207 11.44 11.50 0.72
C VAL A 207 10.23 11.85 -0.14
N VAL A 208 9.04 11.37 0.23
CA VAL A 208 7.81 11.60 -0.54
C VAL A 208 7.41 13.08 -0.53
N ARG A 209 7.56 13.77 0.60
CA ARG A 209 7.23 15.21 0.72
C ARG A 209 8.07 16.12 -0.16
N ARG A 210 9.28 15.68 -0.53
CA ARG A 210 10.19 16.44 -1.40
C ARG A 210 9.90 16.22 -2.90
N LEU A 211 9.04 15.26 -3.24
CA LEU A 211 8.71 14.89 -4.61
C LEU A 211 7.28 15.31 -4.95
N PRO A 212 7.01 15.80 -6.17
CA PRO A 212 5.63 15.92 -6.65
C PRO A 212 4.96 14.54 -6.66
N VAL A 213 3.73 14.46 -6.16
CA VAL A 213 2.99 13.19 -6.11
C VAL A 213 2.79 12.62 -7.51
N GLU A 214 2.61 13.48 -8.51
CA GLU A 214 2.43 13.12 -9.92
C GLU A 214 3.68 12.42 -10.48
N VAL A 215 4.88 12.82 -10.02
CA VAL A 215 6.13 12.15 -10.42
C VAL A 215 6.19 10.75 -9.82
N ILE A 216 5.82 10.60 -8.55
CA ILE A 216 5.80 9.29 -7.87
C ILE A 216 4.80 8.35 -8.55
N GLU A 217 3.58 8.84 -8.80
CA GLU A 217 2.51 8.06 -9.43
C GLU A 217 2.83 7.70 -10.89
N ALA A 218 3.42 8.63 -11.65
CA ALA A 218 3.83 8.35 -13.03
C ALA A 218 4.97 7.33 -13.11
N ILE A 219 5.91 7.34 -12.15
CA ILE A 219 6.96 6.31 -12.07
C ILE A 219 6.35 4.97 -11.67
N GLY A 220 5.51 4.93 -10.63
CA GLY A 220 4.94 3.71 -10.06
C GLY A 220 5.81 3.09 -8.96
N ALA A 221 5.66 1.77 -8.75
CA ALA A 221 6.32 1.03 -7.66
C ALA A 221 7.87 1.05 -7.71
N ALA A 222 8.47 0.96 -8.90
CA ALA A 222 9.91 0.94 -9.11
C ALA A 222 10.68 0.05 -8.09
N PRO A 223 10.36 -1.26 -8.01
CA PRO A 223 10.83 -2.15 -6.95
C PRO A 223 12.36 -2.27 -6.86
N SER A 224 13.08 -2.03 -7.96
CA SER A 224 14.55 -2.07 -7.98
C SER A 224 15.20 -0.88 -7.26
N PHE A 225 14.43 0.15 -6.92
CA PHE A 225 14.95 1.41 -6.38
C PHE A 225 14.53 1.65 -4.93
N GLY A 226 15.50 1.52 -4.02
CA GLY A 226 15.31 1.82 -2.60
C GLY A 226 15.50 3.31 -2.24
N ARG A 227 15.44 3.61 -0.94
CA ARG A 227 15.54 4.97 -0.35
C ARG A 227 16.57 5.88 -1.01
N ARG A 228 17.81 5.41 -1.16
CA ARG A 228 18.93 6.26 -1.61
C ARG A 228 18.67 6.85 -3.00
N ARG A 229 18.10 6.06 -3.91
CA ARG A 229 17.80 6.47 -5.28
C ARG A 229 16.64 7.47 -5.34
N TRP A 230 15.58 7.21 -4.56
CA TRP A 230 14.46 8.14 -4.43
C TRP A 230 14.86 9.47 -3.78
N MET A 231 15.75 9.43 -2.78
CA MET A 231 16.30 10.64 -2.18
C MET A 231 17.13 11.45 -3.19
N GLU A 232 17.99 10.80 -3.97
CA GLU A 232 18.75 11.47 -5.03
C GLU A 232 17.84 12.07 -6.12
N LEU A 233 16.74 11.39 -6.47
CA LEU A 233 15.72 11.95 -7.35
C LEU A 233 15.07 13.21 -6.74
N ALA A 234 14.76 13.17 -5.44
CA ALA A 234 14.22 14.32 -4.73
C ALA A 234 15.19 15.50 -4.73
N ASP A 235 16.47 15.25 -4.42
CA ASP A 235 17.54 16.27 -4.46
C ASP A 235 17.65 16.92 -5.85
N ARG A 236 17.47 16.15 -6.93
CA ARG A 236 17.51 16.67 -8.30
C ARG A 236 16.31 17.55 -8.64
N LEU A 237 15.19 17.39 -7.95
CA LEU A 237 13.93 18.09 -8.19
C LEU A 237 13.70 19.28 -7.27
N GLU A 238 14.64 19.61 -6.38
CA GLU A 238 14.55 20.82 -5.54
C GLU A 238 14.54 22.12 -6.35
N ASN A 239 15.17 22.14 -7.52
CA ASN A 239 15.16 23.31 -8.40
C ASN A 239 13.85 23.36 -9.21
N ASP A 240 13.08 24.45 -9.08
CA ASP A 240 11.78 24.63 -9.76
C ASP A 240 11.84 24.43 -11.28
N GLY A 241 12.93 24.90 -11.93
CA GLY A 241 13.14 24.68 -13.37
C GLY A 241 13.27 23.21 -13.77
N ARG A 242 13.83 22.35 -12.90
CA ARG A 242 13.91 20.90 -13.13
C ARG A 242 12.61 20.20 -12.79
N ARG A 243 11.90 20.67 -11.76
CA ARG A 243 10.56 20.18 -11.40
C ARG A 243 9.60 20.30 -12.57
N THR A 244 9.51 21.47 -13.19
CA THR A 244 8.66 21.69 -14.36
C THR A 244 9.06 20.78 -15.53
N LYS A 245 10.35 20.65 -15.82
CA LYS A 245 10.86 19.75 -16.87
C LYS A 245 10.49 18.29 -16.61
N ALA A 246 10.59 17.83 -15.35
CA ALA A 246 10.19 16.48 -14.97
C ALA A 246 8.69 16.26 -15.21
N LEU A 247 7.84 17.19 -14.78
CA LEU A 247 6.39 17.12 -14.98
C LEU A 247 5.99 17.11 -16.46
N THR A 248 6.71 17.83 -17.32
CA THR A 248 6.52 17.74 -18.77
C THR A 248 6.97 16.40 -19.33
N TYR A 249 8.12 15.87 -18.87
CA TYR A 249 8.68 14.62 -19.35
C TYR A 249 7.79 13.41 -19.04
N ILE A 250 7.26 13.31 -17.82
CA ILE A 250 6.40 12.19 -17.41
C ILE A 250 5.06 12.11 -18.16
N ARG A 251 4.63 13.22 -18.80
CA ARG A 251 3.39 13.28 -19.58
C ARG A 251 3.58 12.85 -21.04
N GLN A 252 4.80 12.55 -21.46
CA GLN A 252 5.09 12.10 -22.82
C GLN A 252 4.65 10.64 -23.00
N GLY A 253 3.96 10.33 -24.11
CA GLY A 253 3.45 8.98 -24.41
C GLY A 253 4.48 7.85 -24.28
N PRO A 254 5.73 7.99 -24.76
CA PRO A 254 6.75 6.97 -24.59
C PRO A 254 7.07 6.64 -23.12
N PHE A 255 6.88 7.59 -22.20
CA PHE A 255 7.12 7.35 -20.78
C PHE A 255 6.09 6.40 -20.19
N THR A 256 4.82 6.55 -20.55
CA THR A 256 3.72 5.76 -19.97
C THR A 256 3.72 4.30 -20.39
N GLU A 257 4.27 3.99 -21.56
CA GLU A 257 4.34 2.63 -22.11
C GLU A 257 5.46 1.78 -21.49
N MET A 258 6.38 2.38 -20.75
CA MET A 258 7.49 1.68 -20.10
C MET A 258 7.09 1.07 -18.75
N ASP A 259 7.79 0.01 -18.35
CA ASP A 259 7.69 -0.54 -17.01
C ASP A 259 8.19 0.45 -15.94
N SER A 260 7.77 0.21 -14.70
CA SER A 260 7.98 1.15 -13.60
C SER A 260 9.46 1.41 -13.27
N ASP A 261 10.32 0.40 -13.35
CA ASP A 261 11.75 0.56 -13.11
C ASP A 261 12.40 1.36 -14.23
N ARG A 262 12.02 1.08 -15.48
CA ARG A 262 12.54 1.81 -16.64
C ARG A 262 12.09 3.27 -16.65
N ARG A 263 10.86 3.57 -16.23
CA ARG A 263 10.36 4.93 -16.01
C ARG A 263 11.22 5.69 -15.01
N PHE A 264 11.55 5.07 -13.87
CA PHE A 264 12.45 5.68 -12.87
C PHE A 264 13.81 5.99 -13.51
N GLU A 265 14.43 5.00 -14.16
CA GLU A 265 15.76 5.14 -14.74
C GLU A 265 15.83 6.23 -15.81
N LYS A 266 14.83 6.28 -16.70
CA LYS A 266 14.77 7.27 -17.78
C LYS A 266 14.61 8.70 -17.25
N LEU A 267 13.69 8.91 -16.31
CA LEU A 267 13.54 10.23 -15.68
C LEU A 267 14.83 10.63 -14.95
N PHE A 268 15.44 9.68 -14.24
CA PHE A 268 16.67 9.92 -13.50
C PHE A 268 17.82 10.35 -14.42
N ILE A 269 18.02 9.67 -15.55
CA ILE A 269 19.03 10.04 -16.57
C ILE A 269 18.69 11.39 -17.20
N PHE A 270 17.44 11.61 -17.61
CA PHE A 270 16.98 12.87 -18.19
C PHE A 270 17.31 14.07 -17.28
N LEU A 271 17.08 13.93 -15.98
CA LEU A 271 17.40 14.97 -14.99
C LEU A 271 18.91 15.12 -14.75
N ALA A 272 19.69 14.04 -14.92
CA ALA A 272 21.16 14.09 -14.84
C ALA A 272 21.76 14.87 -16.02
N GLU A 273 21.26 14.63 -17.23
CA GLU A 273 21.71 15.30 -18.45
C GLU A 273 21.21 16.76 -18.51
N ALA A 274 20.02 17.03 -17.96
CA ALA A 274 19.49 18.37 -17.77
C ALA A 274 20.23 19.18 -16.70
N ARG A 275 21.17 18.60 -15.94
CA ARG A 275 22.18 19.30 -15.13
C ARG A 275 23.25 19.94 -16.03
N GLY A 276 22.81 20.45 -17.19
CA GLY A 276 23.59 20.67 -18.39
C GLY A 276 24.96 21.26 -18.09
N ARG A 277 25.95 20.71 -18.80
CA ARG A 277 27.22 21.39 -19.08
C ARG A 277 26.93 22.89 -19.20
N ALA A 278 27.42 23.70 -18.25
CA ALA A 278 27.44 25.14 -18.41
C ALA A 278 27.91 25.41 -19.85
N ARG A 279 27.11 26.12 -20.64
CA ARG A 279 27.48 26.44 -22.02
C ARG A 279 28.77 27.23 -21.94
N ALA A 280 29.87 26.55 -22.20
CA ALA A 280 31.19 27.13 -22.15
C ALA A 280 31.37 27.86 -23.48
N GLU A 281 31.01 29.14 -23.51
CA GLU A 281 31.24 29.97 -24.68
C GLU A 281 32.72 30.35 -24.72
N ALA A 282 33.37 30.08 -25.85
CA ALA A 282 34.74 30.53 -26.06
C ALA A 282 34.67 31.91 -26.70
N TRP A 283 35.03 32.94 -25.93
CA TRP A 283 35.06 34.31 -26.42
C TRP A 283 36.13 34.44 -27.51
N LEU A 284 35.71 34.94 -28.67
CA LEU A 284 36.60 35.21 -29.80
C LEU A 284 37.14 36.64 -29.66
N ALA A 285 38.44 36.74 -29.44
CA ALA A 285 39.11 38.02 -29.40
C ALA A 285 39.24 38.63 -30.81
N PRO A 286 39.42 39.96 -30.92
CA PRO A 286 39.60 40.64 -32.22
C PRO A 286 40.78 40.10 -33.06
N ASP A 287 41.78 39.51 -32.41
CA ASP A 287 42.92 38.84 -33.04
C ASP A 287 42.62 37.40 -33.55
N ARG A 288 41.34 37.00 -33.52
CA ARG A 288 40.82 35.66 -33.86
C ARG A 288 41.31 34.53 -32.93
N THR A 289 41.93 34.85 -31.80
CA THR A 289 42.25 33.87 -30.76
C THR A 289 41.07 33.66 -29.82
N ARG A 290 41.11 32.58 -29.02
CA ARG A 290 40.08 32.28 -28.01
C ARG A 290 40.70 32.27 -26.61
N PRO A 291 41.01 33.45 -26.04
CA PRO A 291 41.78 33.54 -24.80
C PRO A 291 40.92 33.31 -23.55
N VAL A 292 39.60 33.44 -23.64
CA VAL A 292 38.68 33.28 -22.50
C VAL A 292 37.58 32.27 -22.83
N ARG A 293 37.34 31.36 -21.91
CA ARG A 293 36.18 30.48 -21.90
C ARG A 293 35.26 30.92 -20.77
N ILE A 294 34.08 31.39 -21.12
CA ILE A 294 33.05 31.87 -20.20
C ILE A 294 32.12 30.70 -19.92
N ARG A 295 31.97 30.33 -18.66
CA ARG A 295 30.92 29.41 -18.22
C ARG A 295 29.96 30.18 -17.35
N ASP A 296 28.70 30.14 -17.71
CA ASP A 296 27.65 30.76 -16.94
C ASP A 296 26.76 29.69 -16.29
N ASN A 297 26.42 29.90 -15.03
CA ASN A 297 25.41 29.12 -14.33
C ASN A 297 24.46 30.06 -13.59
N ASP A 298 23.35 29.54 -13.04
CA ASP A 298 22.30 30.36 -12.43
C ASP A 298 22.77 31.18 -11.18
N THR A 299 24.00 30.98 -10.70
CA THR A 299 24.54 31.55 -9.44
C THR A 299 25.90 32.22 -9.56
N GLU A 300 26.71 31.87 -10.56
CA GLU A 300 28.08 32.36 -10.74
C GLU A 300 28.49 32.30 -12.23
N THR A 301 29.28 33.28 -12.66
CA THR A 301 29.93 33.28 -13.97
C THR A 301 31.43 33.04 -13.78
N THR A 302 31.95 31.97 -14.39
CA THR A 302 33.38 31.62 -14.34
C THR A 302 34.08 32.00 -15.64
N LEU A 303 35.10 32.85 -15.55
CA LEU A 303 36.01 33.18 -16.66
C LEU A 303 37.29 32.33 -16.57
N ALA A 304 37.48 31.41 -17.52
CA ALA A 304 38.68 30.59 -17.62
C ALA A 304 39.62 31.10 -18.72
N PHE A 305 40.79 31.56 -18.33
CA PHE A 305 41.79 32.14 -19.24
C PHE A 305 42.79 31.10 -19.75
N ASN A 306 43.00 31.05 -21.07
CA ASN A 306 43.96 30.16 -21.71
C ASN A 306 45.37 30.79 -21.72
N LYS A 307 46.28 30.26 -20.90
CA LYS A 307 47.66 30.75 -20.76
C LYS A 307 48.52 30.62 -22.02
N THR A 308 48.15 29.74 -22.96
CA THR A 308 48.87 29.54 -24.22
C THR A 308 48.37 30.51 -25.30
N ALA A 309 47.07 30.75 -25.36
CA ALA A 309 46.47 31.64 -26.35
C ALA A 309 46.71 33.12 -26.02
N ALA A 310 46.73 33.49 -24.73
CA ALA A 310 47.07 34.84 -24.28
C ALA A 310 47.83 34.81 -22.95
N PRO A 311 49.17 34.67 -22.98
CA PRO A 311 50.01 34.77 -21.78
C PRO A 311 49.84 36.13 -21.10
N GLY A 312 49.65 36.14 -19.78
CA GLY A 312 49.55 37.38 -18.99
C GLY A 312 48.18 38.07 -18.97
N PHE A 313 47.25 37.71 -19.86
CA PHE A 313 45.92 38.35 -19.92
C PHE A 313 45.10 38.15 -18.63
N ALA A 314 45.20 36.98 -18.01
CA ALA A 314 44.54 36.70 -16.73
C ALA A 314 45.02 37.62 -15.58
N GLU A 315 46.28 38.04 -15.61
CA GLU A 315 46.85 38.96 -14.60
C GLU A 315 46.41 40.39 -14.86
N PHE A 316 46.39 40.80 -16.14
CA PHE A 316 45.89 42.10 -16.55
C PHE A 316 44.42 42.31 -16.14
N VAL A 317 43.55 41.33 -16.38
CA VAL A 317 42.15 41.41 -15.95
C VAL A 317 42.06 41.52 -14.44
N ARG A 318 42.84 40.72 -13.68
CA ARG A 318 42.84 40.77 -12.21
C ARG A 318 43.18 42.15 -11.67
N GLN A 319 44.17 42.82 -12.26
CA GLN A 319 44.57 44.18 -11.85
C GLN A 319 43.53 45.25 -12.18
N ARG A 320 42.63 44.99 -13.15
CA ARG A 320 41.58 45.92 -13.57
C ARG A 320 40.20 45.61 -13.01
N LEU A 321 40.03 44.54 -12.23
CA LEU A 321 38.72 44.16 -11.68
C LEU A 321 38.07 45.30 -10.89
N GLU A 322 38.86 46.03 -10.09
CA GLU A 322 38.36 47.19 -9.32
C GLU A 322 37.85 48.30 -10.23
N ALA A 323 38.63 48.67 -11.25
CA ALA A 323 38.23 49.70 -12.21
C ALA A 323 36.98 49.28 -13.01
N LEU A 324 36.92 48.01 -13.46
CA LEU A 324 35.77 47.48 -14.19
C LEU A 324 34.50 47.44 -13.32
N TYR A 325 34.65 47.17 -12.02
CA TYR A 325 33.53 47.22 -11.08
C TYR A 325 33.02 48.64 -10.88
N LEU A 326 33.92 49.62 -10.74
CA LEU A 326 33.54 51.03 -10.62
C LEU A 326 32.89 51.57 -11.89
N GLU A 327 33.37 51.18 -13.07
CA GLU A 327 32.77 51.51 -14.37
C GLU A 327 31.35 50.91 -14.48
N TYR A 328 31.19 49.64 -14.08
CA TYR A 328 29.88 49.00 -13.99
C TYR A 328 28.92 49.77 -13.08
N GLN A 329 29.35 50.19 -11.88
CA GLN A 329 28.49 50.98 -10.97
C GLN A 329 28.07 52.32 -11.59
N GLN A 330 28.97 52.97 -12.33
CA GLN A 330 28.67 54.24 -12.99
C GLN A 330 27.69 54.09 -14.16
N GLU A 331 27.79 53.02 -14.93
CA GLU A 331 26.90 52.76 -16.07
C GLU A 331 25.53 52.23 -15.65
N THR A 332 25.48 51.43 -14.58
CA THR A 332 24.25 50.72 -14.16
C THR A 332 23.50 51.46 -13.04
N GLY A 333 24.15 52.41 -12.36
CA GLY A 333 23.55 53.25 -11.33
C GLY A 333 23.34 52.58 -9.96
N ASP A 334 24.00 51.45 -9.72
CA ASP A 334 23.98 50.65 -8.48
C ASP A 334 25.05 51.06 -7.45
#